data_AF-A0A8K0PE41-F1
#
_entry.id   AF-A0A8K0PE41-F1
#
_cell.length_a   1.000
_cell.length_b   1.000
_cell.length_c   1.000
_cell.angle_alpha   90.00
_cell.angle_beta   90.00
_cell.angle_gamma   90.00
#
_symmetry.space_group_name_H-M   'P 1'
#
loop_
_entity.id
_entity.type
_entity.pdbx_description
1 polymer ?
#
loop_
_entity_poly.entity_id
_entity_poly.type
_entity_poly.pdbx_seq_one_letter_code
_entity_poly.pdbx_strand_id
1 'polypeptide(L)'
;MRALIESAVVALVLLLPAAGAQSSPLTPPLPWDIRNGPYSFSEYHSTNLPCPTIRSTYDSPACTNGLFSFLTPRGYSISNPSVAIYDDRRQLVWSKETDGQAYDLKVQEVGGRQYLTYWTGDDRVRGHGSGEWVVLNSSYEEQGRIGALNGLTADLHELVITPEGTALLTVYEAQEIPFYPVRQNESGTVHIWDCLFQEIDPVRNRLVFQWRASDHYSISDTFHDRLDTGTADDPFDWFHINSVQKDVLGNYLISARYTHSITYIEGKTGRVLWILGGKRNCFKGLHGAAFPQTMRRLIEDRSMMLPSQQKQLLTLFDNGAEDFVHDREYSRGMLLELTYPMAFGPSLNTQERSGLSPDRDYTARLIRTYIHPENISSSSQGSMQLIESPTLGEDPTVLIGYGFNAAYTTFDANGTVLCDSRFAPEDTWETGDVQSYRTFQSRWIGRPNTDPTLVLSTNCSEDALFVSWNGATEVKQWLLQTSYNPEGKHWLRRTWRDIMSVEKDSFETRIDFDGRIVFQWLRIAALNRNGDVIGTSAALDIGHERAKHLLKQAAVTAIHTQKLFIFTNIVIPCFALLALIGCFVTSCIRLFKRGQYQNGPLLRTY
;
A
#
# COMPACT_ATOMS: atom_id res chain seq x y z
N MET A 1 61.39 47.78 -6.93
CA MET A 1 60.91 46.37 -6.92
C MET A 1 60.53 46.05 -5.48
N ARG A 2 59.28 45.95 -5.05
CA ARG A 2 58.00 45.68 -5.72
C ARG A 2 56.97 46.68 -5.12
N ALA A 3 56.60 47.77 -5.78
CA ALA A 3 55.49 47.88 -6.74
C ALA A 3 55.17 46.59 -7.51
N LEU A 4 53.87 46.25 -7.57
CA LEU A 4 53.22 45.01 -8.01
C LEU A 4 52.85 44.09 -6.83
N ILE A 5 51.55 43.74 -6.78
CA ILE A 5 50.85 42.86 -5.82
C ILE A 5 50.17 43.59 -4.64
N GLU A 6 49.35 44.63 -4.85
CA GLU A 6 48.23 44.96 -3.91
C GLU A 6 47.04 45.69 -4.60
N SER A 7 46.82 45.59 -5.92
CA SER A 7 45.68 46.27 -6.57
C SER A 7 44.98 45.46 -7.67
N ALA A 8 44.83 44.14 -7.49
CA ALA A 8 44.26 43.26 -8.51
C ALA A 8 43.11 42.34 -8.02
N VAL A 9 42.29 42.76 -7.06
CA VAL A 9 41.13 41.94 -6.61
C VAL A 9 39.78 42.67 -6.65
N VAL A 10 39.70 43.96 -6.98
CA VAL A 10 38.43 44.71 -6.90
C VAL A 10 37.84 45.13 -8.27
N ALA A 11 38.46 44.78 -9.40
CA ALA A 11 37.95 45.23 -10.71
C ALA A 11 38.06 44.19 -11.84
N LEU A 12 37.58 42.96 -11.60
CA LEU A 12 37.46 41.96 -12.69
C LEU A 12 36.26 41.01 -12.52
N VAL A 13 35.04 41.54 -12.39
CA VAL A 13 33.79 40.73 -12.58
C VAL A 13 32.76 41.43 -13.48
N LEU A 14 33.04 42.60 -14.09
CA LEU A 14 32.00 43.36 -14.81
C LEU A 14 32.15 43.52 -16.33
N LEU A 15 33.07 42.81 -17.01
CA LEU A 15 33.09 42.83 -18.48
C LEU A 15 33.55 41.48 -19.06
N LEU A 16 32.58 40.60 -19.35
CA LEU A 16 32.74 39.58 -20.39
C LEU A 16 31.63 39.79 -21.45
N PRO A 17 31.96 39.72 -22.74
CA PRO A 17 31.03 40.00 -23.82
C PRO A 17 29.98 38.89 -23.95
N ALA A 18 28.78 39.27 -24.38
CA ALA A 18 27.75 38.37 -24.87
C ALA A 18 28.28 37.55 -26.05
N ALA A 19 28.73 36.33 -25.77
CA ALA A 19 28.98 35.29 -26.76
C ALA A 19 27.81 34.29 -26.70
N GLY A 20 27.27 33.97 -27.87
CA GLY A 20 26.00 33.27 -28.05
C GLY A 20 25.86 31.97 -27.26
N ALA A 21 24.64 31.76 -26.76
CA ALA A 21 24.21 30.51 -26.16
C ALA A 21 24.32 29.37 -27.18
N GLN A 22 25.43 28.64 -27.14
CA GLN A 22 25.44 27.25 -27.56
C GLN A 22 24.70 26.46 -26.50
N SER A 23 23.58 25.86 -26.91
CA SER A 23 22.84 24.86 -26.14
C SER A 23 23.81 23.80 -25.62
N SER A 24 24.10 23.82 -24.33
CA SER A 24 24.67 22.67 -23.66
C SER A 24 23.74 21.47 -23.93
N PRO A 25 24.26 20.28 -24.23
CA PRO A 25 23.40 19.10 -24.31
C PRO A 25 22.70 18.98 -22.97
N LEU A 26 21.36 19.02 -23.00
CA LEU A 26 20.51 18.77 -21.85
C LEU A 26 21.05 17.52 -21.16
N THR A 27 21.59 17.68 -19.95
CA THR A 27 21.76 16.54 -19.05
C THR A 27 20.40 15.83 -19.04
N PRO A 28 20.34 14.53 -19.37
CA PRO A 28 19.09 13.81 -19.30
C PRO A 28 18.54 14.05 -17.88
N PRO A 29 17.26 14.42 -17.79
CA PRO A 29 16.72 14.85 -16.52
C PRO A 29 16.83 13.64 -15.56
N LEU A 30 17.36 13.84 -14.34
CA LEU A 30 17.67 12.77 -13.38
C LEU A 30 16.55 11.71 -13.35
N PRO A 31 16.85 10.40 -13.28
CA PRO A 31 15.84 9.37 -13.10
C PRO A 31 14.80 9.80 -12.07
N TRP A 32 13.52 9.55 -12.34
CA TRP A 32 12.42 10.01 -11.49
C TRP A 32 12.60 9.61 -10.02
N ASP A 33 13.18 8.43 -9.79
CA ASP A 33 13.49 7.88 -8.48
C ASP A 33 14.36 8.83 -7.64
N ILE A 34 15.28 9.58 -8.28
CA ILE A 34 16.18 10.53 -7.61
C ILE A 34 15.47 11.87 -7.31
N ARG A 35 14.43 12.24 -8.06
CA ARG A 35 13.79 13.56 -7.94
C ARG A 35 12.72 13.65 -6.86
N ASN A 36 12.06 12.54 -6.54
CA ASN A 36 10.90 12.56 -5.66
C ASN A 36 11.10 11.77 -4.36
N GLY A 37 12.28 11.17 -4.15
CA GLY A 37 12.53 10.29 -3.01
C GLY A 37 11.74 8.97 -3.11
N PRO A 38 11.72 8.18 -2.02
CA PRO A 38 11.15 6.84 -2.01
C PRO A 38 9.63 6.80 -2.22
N TYR A 39 8.93 7.94 -2.04
CA TYR A 39 7.48 8.02 -2.10
C TYR A 39 7.00 9.24 -2.88
N SER A 40 6.50 9.01 -4.09
CA SER A 40 5.85 10.04 -4.91
C SER A 40 4.34 9.98 -4.76
N PHE A 41 3.70 11.12 -4.56
CA PHE A 41 2.24 11.24 -4.46
C PHE A 41 1.68 12.23 -5.49
N SER A 42 0.39 12.10 -5.77
CA SER A 42 -0.34 13.03 -6.65
C SER A 42 -0.78 14.26 -5.85
N GLU A 43 -0.64 15.45 -6.45
CA GLU A 43 -1.17 16.69 -5.90
C GLU A 43 -2.40 17.11 -6.71
N TYR A 44 -3.46 17.51 -6.02
CA TYR A 44 -4.71 17.96 -6.61
C TYR A 44 -5.07 19.37 -6.12
N HIS A 45 -5.75 20.15 -6.94
CA HIS A 45 -6.22 21.49 -6.54
C HIS A 45 -7.42 21.42 -5.59
N SER A 46 -8.30 20.44 -5.80
CA SER A 46 -9.57 20.28 -5.10
C SER A 46 -9.44 19.50 -3.80
N THR A 47 -8.31 18.83 -3.54
CA THR A 47 -8.12 18.02 -2.32
C THR A 47 -6.64 17.73 -2.02
N ASN A 48 -6.35 17.35 -0.76
CA ASN A 48 -5.01 16.97 -0.28
C ASN A 48 -4.93 15.47 0.06
N LEU A 49 -5.65 14.61 -0.67
CA LEU A 49 -5.71 13.18 -0.35
C LEU A 49 -4.31 12.53 -0.42
N PRO A 50 -3.92 11.73 0.59
CA PRO A 50 -2.65 11.02 0.57
C PRO A 50 -2.75 9.77 -0.30
N CYS A 51 -2.17 9.83 -1.49
CA CYS A 51 -2.09 8.64 -2.35
C CYS A 51 -0.85 8.67 -3.25
N PRO A 52 -0.17 7.54 -3.43
CA PRO A 52 0.97 7.50 -4.29
C PRO A 52 0.58 7.64 -5.77
N THR A 53 1.51 8.11 -6.57
CA THR A 53 1.40 8.06 -8.04
C THR A 53 1.84 6.67 -8.50
N ILE A 54 0.94 5.95 -9.18
CA ILE A 54 1.25 4.63 -9.73
C ILE A 54 1.91 4.80 -11.11
N ARG A 55 2.97 4.03 -11.34
CA ARG A 55 3.68 3.96 -12.60
C ARG A 55 3.50 2.61 -13.24
N SER A 56 3.49 2.60 -14.58
CA SER A 56 3.48 1.37 -15.36
C SER A 56 4.77 1.24 -16.15
N THR A 57 5.36 0.05 -16.09
CA THR A 57 6.53 -0.39 -16.86
C THR A 57 6.07 -1.20 -18.07
N TYR A 58 5.02 -2.01 -17.90
CA TYR A 58 4.31 -2.70 -18.98
C TYR A 58 2.83 -2.29 -18.98
N ASP A 59 2.30 -1.91 -20.15
CA ASP A 59 0.92 -1.43 -20.30
C ASP A 59 0.30 -1.91 -21.62
N SER A 60 -0.23 -3.14 -21.61
CA SER A 60 -0.98 -3.67 -22.75
C SER A 60 -2.43 -3.15 -22.78
N PRO A 61 -3.13 -3.24 -23.92
CA PRO A 61 -4.56 -2.92 -23.97
C PRO A 61 -5.42 -3.73 -23.00
N ALA A 62 -4.97 -4.91 -22.59
CA ALA A 62 -5.66 -5.76 -21.61
C ALA A 62 -5.68 -5.15 -20.20
N CYS A 63 -4.85 -4.13 -19.93
CA CYS A 63 -4.85 -3.41 -18.65
C CYS A 63 -6.11 -2.58 -18.46
N THR A 64 -6.74 -2.11 -19.54
CA THR A 64 -8.01 -1.37 -19.49
C THR A 64 -9.20 -2.33 -19.46
N ASN A 65 -9.38 -3.01 -18.32
CA ASN A 65 -10.37 -4.07 -18.13
C ASN A 65 -11.60 -3.64 -17.29
N GLY A 66 -11.67 -2.39 -16.86
CA GLY A 66 -12.74 -1.83 -16.04
C GLY A 66 -12.75 -2.31 -14.58
N LEU A 67 -11.70 -2.99 -14.11
CA LEU A 67 -11.52 -3.35 -12.72
C LEU A 67 -10.78 -2.25 -11.96
N PHE A 68 -11.01 -2.18 -10.66
CA PHE A 68 -10.28 -1.29 -9.77
C PHE A 68 -9.20 -2.05 -9.02
N SER A 69 -8.05 -1.42 -8.81
CA SER A 69 -6.98 -1.90 -7.93
C SER A 69 -7.17 -1.35 -6.51
N PHE A 70 -7.09 -2.23 -5.51
CA PHE A 70 -7.22 -1.90 -4.10
C PHE A 70 -5.87 -2.04 -3.42
N LEU A 71 -5.42 -0.97 -2.78
CA LEU A 71 -4.10 -0.84 -2.18
C LEU A 71 -4.21 -0.28 -0.76
N THR A 72 -3.21 -0.59 0.06
CA THR A 72 -3.02 -0.01 1.39
C THR A 72 -1.62 0.61 1.49
N PRO A 73 -1.38 1.81 0.92
CA PRO A 73 -0.09 2.47 1.05
C PRO A 73 0.34 2.64 2.51
N ARG A 74 1.40 1.92 2.89
CA ARG A 74 2.03 1.91 4.22
C ARG A 74 3.57 1.94 4.11
N GLY A 75 4.27 2.03 5.23
CA GLY A 75 5.73 1.90 5.29
C GLY A 75 6.43 3.06 6.01
N TYR A 76 7.75 2.95 6.19
CA TYR A 76 8.54 3.90 6.98
C TYR A 76 8.64 5.30 6.37
N SER A 77 8.51 5.40 5.04
CA SER A 77 8.60 6.65 4.30
C SER A 77 7.22 7.29 4.02
N ILE A 78 6.12 6.69 4.48
CA ILE A 78 4.76 7.23 4.32
C ILE A 78 4.30 7.87 5.64
N SER A 79 4.17 9.19 5.64
CA SER A 79 3.71 9.93 6.83
C SER A 79 2.23 9.71 7.15
N ASN A 80 1.41 9.56 6.10
CA ASN A 80 -0.05 9.42 6.20
C ASN A 80 -0.47 8.12 5.52
N PRO A 81 -0.42 6.97 6.22
CA PRO A 81 -0.91 5.72 5.69
C PRO A 81 -2.37 5.84 5.26
N SER A 82 -2.73 5.11 4.21
CA SER A 82 -4.07 5.21 3.65
C SER A 82 -4.56 3.89 3.08
N VAL A 83 -5.86 3.85 2.81
CA VAL A 83 -6.50 2.86 1.94
C VAL A 83 -6.90 3.56 0.65
N ALA A 84 -6.59 2.97 -0.50
CA ALA A 84 -6.75 3.62 -1.79
C ALA A 84 -7.30 2.68 -2.87
N ILE A 85 -8.13 3.24 -3.75
CA ILE A 85 -8.71 2.60 -4.94
C ILE A 85 -8.22 3.36 -6.17
N TYR A 86 -7.74 2.61 -7.15
CA TYR A 86 -7.30 3.13 -8.45
C TYR A 86 -8.09 2.47 -9.57
N ASP A 87 -8.35 3.21 -10.65
CA ASP A 87 -8.93 2.64 -11.86
C ASP A 87 -7.90 1.87 -12.70
N ASP A 88 -8.37 1.30 -13.81
CA ASP A 88 -7.59 0.54 -14.77
C ASP A 88 -6.58 1.39 -15.58
N ARG A 89 -6.66 2.72 -15.44
CA ARG A 89 -5.69 3.71 -15.94
C ARG A 89 -4.78 4.24 -14.84
N ARG A 90 -4.77 3.58 -13.68
CA ARG A 90 -3.92 3.90 -12.53
C ARG A 90 -4.16 5.31 -11.99
N GLN A 91 -5.35 5.87 -12.23
CA GLN A 91 -5.77 7.13 -11.64
C GLN A 91 -6.45 6.88 -10.31
N LEU A 92 -6.26 7.80 -9.36
CA LEU A 92 -6.97 7.73 -8.09
C LEU A 92 -8.48 7.73 -8.33
N VAL A 93 -9.19 6.92 -7.56
CA VAL A 93 -10.65 6.91 -7.51
C VAL A 93 -11.12 7.28 -6.12
N TRP A 94 -10.51 6.67 -5.11
CA TRP A 94 -10.82 6.93 -3.71
C TRP A 94 -9.57 6.79 -2.85
N SER A 95 -9.39 7.68 -1.87
CA SER A 95 -8.44 7.47 -0.78
C SER A 95 -9.03 7.94 0.54
N LYS A 96 -8.61 7.28 1.62
CA LYS A 96 -8.90 7.64 3.00
C LYS A 96 -7.64 7.38 3.84
N GLU A 97 -7.17 8.43 4.51
CA GLU A 97 -6.13 8.33 5.53
C GLU A 97 -6.62 7.49 6.71
N THR A 98 -5.73 6.71 7.31
CA THR A 98 -6.04 5.87 8.47
C THR A 98 -5.25 6.28 9.71
N ASP A 99 -5.88 6.12 10.88
CA ASP A 99 -5.22 6.31 12.16
C ASP A 99 -4.25 5.13 12.38
N GLY A 100 -3.01 5.29 11.89
CA GLY A 100 -2.04 4.22 11.83
C GLY A 100 -2.11 3.41 10.53
N GLN A 101 -1.44 2.26 10.52
CA GLN A 101 -1.26 1.50 9.30
C GLN A 101 -2.49 0.64 8.96
N ALA A 102 -2.78 0.51 7.67
CA ALA A 102 -3.88 -0.30 7.15
C ALA A 102 -3.37 -1.48 6.33
N TYR A 103 -4.18 -2.55 6.29
CA TYR A 103 -3.86 -3.80 5.59
C TYR A 103 -5.09 -4.33 4.85
N ASP A 104 -4.86 -5.00 3.73
CA ASP A 104 -5.86 -5.82 3.03
C ASP A 104 -7.17 -5.12 2.64
N LEU A 105 -7.08 -3.92 2.04
CA LEU A 105 -8.25 -3.31 1.40
C LEU A 105 -8.75 -4.20 0.26
N LYS A 106 -9.96 -4.74 0.40
CA LYS A 106 -10.59 -5.58 -0.63
C LYS A 106 -12.11 -5.50 -0.63
N VAL A 107 -12.71 -5.88 -1.75
CA VAL A 107 -14.16 -6.04 -1.88
C VAL A 107 -14.57 -7.42 -1.37
N GLN A 108 -15.56 -7.46 -0.49
CA GLN A 108 -16.24 -8.67 -0.01
C GLN A 108 -17.72 -8.61 -0.43
N GLU A 109 -18.35 -9.75 -0.71
CA GLU A 109 -19.75 -9.80 -1.13
C GLU A 109 -20.59 -10.71 -0.23
N VAL A 110 -21.71 -10.19 0.26
CA VAL A 110 -22.68 -10.94 1.08
C VAL A 110 -24.08 -10.68 0.57
N GLY A 111 -24.80 -11.73 0.18
CA GLY A 111 -26.19 -11.61 -0.29
C GLY A 111 -26.36 -10.66 -1.48
N GLY A 112 -25.38 -10.63 -2.40
CA GLY A 112 -25.38 -9.74 -3.57
C GLY A 112 -25.04 -8.27 -3.28
N ARG A 113 -24.61 -7.95 -2.05
CA ARG A 113 -24.16 -6.61 -1.66
C ARG A 113 -22.65 -6.61 -1.45
N GLN A 114 -21.98 -5.64 -2.05
CA GLN A 114 -20.54 -5.45 -1.90
C GLN A 114 -20.22 -4.53 -0.73
N TYR A 115 -19.15 -4.86 -0.01
CA TYR A 115 -18.55 -4.08 1.06
C TYR A 115 -17.04 -3.96 0.83
N LEU A 116 -16.44 -2.87 1.31
CA LEU A 116 -14.99 -2.80 1.44
C LEU A 116 -14.61 -3.25 2.84
N THR A 117 -13.53 -4.01 2.95
CA THR A 117 -12.92 -4.35 4.23
C THR A 117 -11.45 -4.00 4.23
N TYR A 118 -10.94 -3.51 5.37
CA TYR A 118 -9.50 -3.35 5.62
C TYR A 118 -9.23 -3.48 7.13
N TRP A 119 -8.04 -3.93 7.51
CA TRP A 119 -7.65 -4.06 8.91
C TRP A 119 -7.01 -2.77 9.44
N THR A 120 -7.22 -2.50 10.73
CA THR A 120 -6.56 -1.43 11.49
C THR A 120 -6.33 -1.87 12.95
N GLY A 121 -5.23 -1.41 13.56
CA GLY A 121 -4.84 -1.79 14.91
C GLY A 121 -3.37 -1.52 15.18
N ASP A 122 -2.81 -2.20 16.17
CA ASP A 122 -1.37 -2.18 16.42
C ASP A 122 -0.66 -3.27 15.61
N ASP A 123 0.16 -2.85 14.64
CA ASP A 123 0.95 -3.73 13.78
C ASP A 123 2.39 -3.92 14.28
N ARG A 124 2.71 -3.41 15.47
CA ARG A 124 4.03 -3.55 16.11
C ARG A 124 4.20 -4.88 16.84
N VAL A 125 3.22 -5.78 16.75
CA VAL A 125 3.24 -7.09 17.39
C VAL A 125 4.04 -8.08 16.53
N ARG A 126 5.32 -7.77 16.29
CA ARG A 126 6.32 -8.64 15.62
C ARG A 126 5.78 -9.51 14.48
N GLY A 127 5.31 -8.87 13.41
CA GLY A 127 4.89 -9.57 12.19
C GLY A 127 3.42 -9.98 12.17
N HIS A 128 2.66 -9.82 13.25
CA HIS A 128 1.20 -9.97 13.30
C HIS A 128 0.53 -8.74 13.92
N GLY A 129 -0.80 -8.70 13.87
CA GLY A 129 -1.60 -7.55 14.28
C GLY A 129 -2.43 -7.81 15.54
N SER A 130 -2.66 -6.75 16.32
CA SER A 130 -3.71 -6.71 17.34
C SER A 130 -4.70 -5.60 17.01
N GLY A 131 -5.83 -5.97 16.40
CA GLY A 131 -6.77 -4.99 15.87
C GLY A 131 -8.12 -5.54 15.49
N GLU A 132 -8.75 -4.86 14.53
CA GLU A 132 -10.09 -5.16 14.01
C GLU A 132 -10.17 -4.86 12.51
N TRP A 133 -11.13 -5.48 11.84
CA TRP A 133 -11.43 -5.23 10.43
C TRP A 133 -12.59 -4.25 10.27
N VAL A 134 -12.34 -3.12 9.62
CA VAL A 134 -13.35 -2.12 9.30
C VAL A 134 -14.17 -2.56 8.09
N VAL A 135 -15.49 -2.41 8.14
CA VAL A 135 -16.41 -2.70 7.02
C VAL A 135 -17.04 -1.41 6.52
N LEU A 136 -16.90 -1.09 5.24
CA LEU A 136 -17.52 0.09 4.60
C LEU A 136 -18.56 -0.32 3.56
N ASN A 137 -19.64 0.47 3.44
CA ASN A 137 -20.62 0.34 2.36
C ASN A 137 -20.15 1.04 1.06
N SER A 138 -20.99 1.02 0.02
CA SER A 138 -20.73 1.71 -1.27
C SER A 138 -20.58 3.23 -1.15
N SER A 139 -21.07 3.82 -0.06
CA SER A 139 -20.93 5.25 0.24
C SER A 139 -19.71 5.56 1.11
N TYR A 140 -18.85 4.56 1.35
CA TYR A 140 -17.64 4.64 2.18
C TYR A 140 -17.91 4.91 3.67
N GLU A 141 -19.13 4.64 4.13
CA GLU A 141 -19.53 4.77 5.53
C GLU A 141 -19.28 3.46 6.27
N GLU A 142 -18.70 3.57 7.47
CA GLU A 142 -18.45 2.43 8.34
C GLU A 142 -19.77 1.78 8.79
N GLN A 143 -19.92 0.49 8.50
CA GLN A 143 -21.07 -0.32 8.88
C GLN A 143 -20.83 -1.10 10.18
N GLY A 144 -19.58 -1.23 10.58
CA GLY A 144 -19.15 -1.94 11.76
C GLY A 144 -17.71 -2.40 11.68
N ARG A 145 -17.27 -3.08 12.73
CA ARG A 145 -15.94 -3.66 12.87
C ARG A 145 -16.06 -5.13 13.22
N ILE A 146 -15.15 -5.94 12.68
CA ILE A 146 -15.08 -7.38 12.91
C ILE A 146 -13.79 -7.66 13.69
N GLY A 147 -13.94 -8.05 14.95
CA GLY A 147 -12.85 -8.49 15.83
C GLY A 147 -12.89 -9.99 16.08
N ALA A 148 -11.86 -10.51 16.74
CA ALA A 148 -11.86 -11.87 17.26
C ALA A 148 -12.72 -11.99 18.52
N LEU A 149 -13.13 -13.21 18.85
CA LEU A 149 -13.94 -13.51 20.04
C LEU A 149 -13.11 -14.14 21.16
N ASN A 150 -13.73 -14.29 22.33
CA ASN A 150 -13.15 -14.87 23.55
C ASN A 150 -12.00 -14.05 24.16
N GLY A 151 -12.05 -12.72 24.03
CA GLY A 151 -11.04 -11.81 24.60
C GLY A 151 -9.74 -11.73 23.78
N LEU A 152 -9.74 -12.29 22.57
CA LEU A 152 -8.64 -12.21 21.62
C LEU A 152 -8.82 -11.02 20.67
N THR A 153 -7.77 -10.66 19.94
CA THR A 153 -7.80 -9.59 18.93
C THR A 153 -7.67 -10.17 17.52
N ALA A 154 -8.25 -9.49 16.53
CA ALA A 154 -8.14 -9.95 15.14
C ALA A 154 -6.77 -9.58 14.59
N ASP A 155 -6.12 -10.57 13.97
CA ASP A 155 -4.85 -10.38 13.31
C ASP A 155 -5.02 -9.75 11.91
N LEU A 156 -3.93 -9.14 11.44
CA LEU A 156 -3.86 -8.36 10.20
C LEU A 156 -3.82 -9.22 8.92
N HIS A 157 -3.54 -10.52 9.03
CA HIS A 157 -3.21 -11.33 7.86
C HIS A 157 -4.41 -11.73 7.01
N GLU A 158 -5.56 -12.02 7.61
CA GLU A 158 -6.70 -12.50 6.84
C GLU A 158 -8.06 -12.12 7.41
N LEU A 159 -8.92 -11.70 6.48
CA LEU A 159 -10.37 -11.71 6.64
C LEU A 159 -11.00 -12.19 5.33
N VAL A 160 -11.85 -13.20 5.43
CA VAL A 160 -12.75 -13.63 4.36
C VAL A 160 -14.17 -13.64 4.90
N ILE A 161 -15.09 -12.94 4.24
CA ILE A 161 -16.51 -13.07 4.56
C ILE A 161 -17.10 -14.13 3.63
N THR A 162 -17.67 -15.17 4.21
CA THR A 162 -18.25 -16.30 3.47
C THR A 162 -19.55 -15.88 2.78
N PRO A 163 -20.00 -16.62 1.74
CA PRO A 163 -21.32 -16.40 1.14
C PRO A 163 -22.47 -16.48 2.15
N GLU A 164 -22.30 -17.26 3.23
CA GLU A 164 -23.27 -17.38 4.33
C GLU A 164 -23.25 -16.20 5.30
N GLY A 165 -22.32 -15.25 5.15
CA GLY A 165 -22.19 -14.05 5.97
C GLY A 165 -21.43 -14.26 7.29
N THR A 166 -20.72 -15.38 7.45
CA THR A 166 -19.75 -15.56 8.54
C THR A 166 -18.40 -14.95 8.15
N ALA A 167 -17.62 -14.53 9.13
CA ALA A 167 -16.29 -13.97 8.94
C ALA A 167 -15.22 -14.98 9.40
N LEU A 168 -14.26 -15.24 8.54
CA LEU A 168 -13.11 -16.09 8.78
C LEU A 168 -11.88 -15.21 8.94
N LEU A 169 -11.21 -15.27 10.10
CA LEU A 169 -10.08 -14.39 10.43
C LEU A 169 -8.99 -15.14 11.18
N THR A 170 -7.75 -14.66 11.05
CA THR A 170 -6.58 -15.14 11.81
C THR A 170 -6.53 -14.48 13.18
N VAL A 171 -5.94 -15.19 14.15
CA VAL A 171 -5.79 -14.74 15.54
C VAL A 171 -4.48 -15.28 16.11
N TYR A 172 -3.84 -14.50 16.99
CA TYR A 172 -2.64 -14.88 17.72
C TYR A 172 -2.90 -14.80 19.22
N GLU A 173 -2.33 -15.73 19.99
CA GLU A 173 -2.44 -15.75 21.46
C GLU A 173 -1.09 -16.11 22.08
N ALA A 174 -0.61 -15.29 23.01
CA ALA A 174 0.58 -15.61 23.79
C ALA A 174 0.26 -16.75 24.77
N GLN A 175 1.06 -17.81 24.76
CA GLN A 175 0.93 -18.92 25.71
C GLN A 175 2.29 -19.35 26.25
N GLU A 176 2.33 -19.68 27.54
CA GLU A 176 3.45 -20.41 28.12
C GLU A 176 3.16 -21.91 28.04
N ILE A 177 4.06 -22.67 27.42
CA ILE A 177 3.91 -24.12 27.30
C ILE A 177 5.14 -24.87 27.81
N PRO A 178 5.00 -26.15 28.20
CA PRO A 178 6.14 -26.98 28.56
C PRO A 178 7.14 -27.10 27.41
N PHE A 179 8.44 -26.98 27.73
CA PHE A 179 9.53 -27.09 26.78
C PHE A 179 10.60 -28.02 27.32
N TYR A 180 11.17 -28.88 26.46
CA TYR A 180 12.29 -29.73 26.84
C TYR A 180 13.60 -28.94 26.61
N PRO A 181 14.28 -28.50 27.69
CA PRO A 181 15.46 -27.66 27.56
C PRO A 181 16.59 -28.43 26.87
N VAL A 182 17.25 -27.79 25.91
CA VAL A 182 18.40 -28.37 25.18
C VAL A 182 19.70 -28.04 25.91
N ARG A 183 19.71 -26.94 26.69
CA ARG A 183 20.87 -26.49 27.47
C ARG A 183 20.60 -26.57 28.97
N GLN A 184 21.60 -26.97 29.75
CA GLN A 184 21.57 -26.78 31.21
C GLN A 184 21.47 -25.27 31.49
N ASN A 185 20.36 -24.85 32.12
CA ASN A 185 19.94 -23.46 32.45
C ASN A 185 18.79 -22.87 31.63
N GLU A 186 18.19 -23.58 30.68
CA GLU A 186 16.93 -23.15 30.06
C GLU A 186 15.74 -23.46 30.96
N SER A 187 14.70 -22.60 30.94
CA SER A 187 13.44 -22.86 31.62
C SER A 187 12.81 -24.16 31.09
N GLY A 188 12.07 -24.87 31.94
CA GLY A 188 11.23 -25.99 31.51
C GLY A 188 9.96 -25.56 30.74
N THR A 189 9.84 -24.26 30.44
CA THR A 189 8.74 -23.64 29.72
C THR A 189 9.27 -22.67 28.66
N VAL A 190 8.46 -22.42 27.63
CA VAL A 190 8.71 -21.41 26.60
C VAL A 190 7.43 -20.64 26.33
N HIS A 191 7.53 -19.33 26.10
CA HIS A 191 6.40 -18.53 25.64
C HIS A 191 6.34 -18.58 24.11
N ILE A 192 5.17 -18.85 23.56
CA ILE A 192 4.92 -18.86 22.12
C ILE A 192 3.83 -17.89 21.74
N TRP A 193 3.88 -17.42 20.50
CA TRP A 193 2.68 -16.98 19.81
C TRP A 193 2.01 -18.20 19.21
N ASP A 194 0.93 -18.64 19.82
CA ASP A 194 0.08 -19.68 19.23
C ASP A 194 -0.83 -19.05 18.18
N CYS A 195 -0.99 -19.78 17.08
CA CYS A 195 -1.71 -19.30 15.90
C CYS A 195 -3.08 -19.98 15.83
N LEU A 196 -4.11 -19.19 15.57
CA LEU A 196 -5.47 -19.66 15.44
C LEU A 196 -6.15 -19.05 14.21
N PHE A 197 -7.26 -19.64 13.82
CA PHE A 197 -8.27 -18.93 13.07
C PHE A 197 -9.64 -19.15 13.70
N GLN A 198 -10.53 -18.17 13.51
CA GLN A 198 -11.91 -18.24 13.93
C GLN A 198 -12.83 -18.06 12.72
N GLU A 199 -13.89 -18.86 12.65
CA GLU A 199 -15.09 -18.50 11.90
C GLU A 199 -16.12 -17.96 12.90
N ILE A 200 -16.61 -16.76 12.66
CA ILE A 200 -17.54 -16.06 13.53
C ILE A 200 -18.78 -15.61 12.75
N ASP A 201 -19.91 -15.55 13.43
CA ASP A 201 -21.08 -14.82 12.96
C ASP A 201 -20.95 -13.38 13.47
N PRO A 202 -20.55 -12.41 12.62
CA PRO A 202 -20.28 -11.05 13.06
C PRO A 202 -21.56 -10.31 13.47
N VAL A 203 -22.72 -10.72 12.97
CA VAL A 203 -24.02 -10.09 13.30
C VAL A 203 -24.50 -10.55 14.68
N ARG A 204 -24.36 -11.84 14.98
CA ARG A 204 -24.78 -12.42 16.28
C ARG A 204 -23.69 -12.43 17.33
N ASN A 205 -22.48 -11.98 16.98
CA ASN A 205 -21.30 -12.01 17.82
C ASN A 205 -21.04 -13.41 18.42
N ARG A 206 -21.07 -14.45 17.57
CA ARG A 206 -21.02 -15.85 17.98
C ARG A 206 -19.90 -16.59 17.28
N LEU A 207 -19.09 -17.32 18.05
CA LEU A 207 -18.09 -18.23 17.50
C LEU A 207 -18.78 -19.42 16.81
N VAL A 208 -18.47 -19.64 15.54
CA VAL A 208 -18.93 -20.79 14.75
C VAL A 208 -17.92 -21.93 14.84
N PHE A 209 -16.64 -21.60 14.68
CA PHE A 209 -15.55 -22.55 14.68
C PHE A 209 -14.25 -21.87 15.12
N GLN A 210 -13.37 -22.62 15.79
CA GLN A 210 -12.01 -22.19 16.11
C GLN A 210 -11.07 -23.37 15.95
N TRP A 211 -9.90 -23.09 15.38
CA TRP A 211 -8.80 -24.05 15.26
C TRP A 211 -7.53 -23.42 15.81
N ARG A 212 -6.69 -24.24 16.45
CA ARG A 212 -5.47 -23.82 17.14
C ARG A 212 -4.29 -24.66 16.65
N ALA A 213 -3.19 -24.02 16.27
CA ALA A 213 -2.04 -24.70 15.69
C ALA A 213 -1.39 -25.69 16.66
N SER A 214 -1.18 -25.32 17.92
CA SER A 214 -0.53 -26.15 18.92
C SER A 214 -1.27 -27.47 19.24
N ASP A 215 -2.59 -27.54 19.00
CA ASP A 215 -3.37 -28.77 19.14
C ASP A 215 -3.01 -29.81 18.06
N HIS A 216 -2.46 -29.39 16.92
CA HIS A 216 -2.25 -30.25 15.74
C HIS A 216 -0.78 -30.36 15.28
N TYR A 217 0.01 -29.32 15.55
CA TYR A 217 1.42 -29.21 15.19
C TYR A 217 2.32 -29.24 16.41
N SER A 218 3.53 -29.76 16.23
CA SER A 218 4.60 -29.62 17.22
C SER A 218 5.40 -28.36 16.90
N ILE A 219 5.88 -27.64 17.91
CA ILE A 219 6.84 -26.53 17.70
C ILE A 219 8.04 -26.99 16.89
N SER A 220 8.49 -28.25 17.05
CA SER A 220 9.60 -28.81 16.27
C SER A 220 9.34 -28.91 14.77
N ASP A 221 8.09 -28.72 14.31
CA ASP A 221 7.74 -28.68 12.89
C ASP A 221 8.23 -27.40 12.21
N THR A 222 8.55 -26.35 12.99
CA THR A 222 9.06 -25.08 12.48
C THR A 222 10.46 -25.18 11.86
N PHE A 223 10.71 -24.39 10.83
CA PHE A 223 12.03 -24.11 10.28
C PHE A 223 12.61 -22.80 10.80
N HIS A 224 11.80 -21.96 11.45
CA HIS A 224 12.23 -20.70 12.02
C HIS A 224 13.08 -20.95 13.27
N ASP A 225 14.22 -20.27 13.36
CA ASP A 225 15.08 -20.37 14.54
C ASP A 225 14.47 -19.53 15.66
N ARG A 226 14.33 -20.11 16.85
CA ARG A 226 13.87 -19.39 18.03
C ARG A 226 14.83 -18.26 18.40
N LEU A 227 16.13 -18.42 18.16
CA LEU A 227 17.16 -17.48 18.62
C LEU A 227 16.95 -17.14 20.11
N ASP A 228 16.92 -15.85 20.44
CA ASP A 228 16.71 -15.34 21.81
C ASP A 228 15.23 -15.09 22.16
N THR A 229 14.28 -15.39 21.26
CA THR A 229 12.83 -15.29 21.53
C THR A 229 12.34 -16.44 22.42
N GLY A 230 11.08 -16.39 22.83
CA GLY A 230 10.47 -17.40 23.69
C GLY A 230 10.25 -16.95 25.14
N THR A 231 10.31 -15.65 25.39
CA THR A 231 10.09 -15.02 26.71
C THR A 231 8.69 -14.41 26.79
N ALA A 232 8.22 -14.03 27.99
CA ALA A 232 6.91 -13.42 28.14
C ALA A 232 6.74 -12.11 27.35
N ASP A 233 7.80 -11.30 27.28
CA ASP A 233 7.81 -10.02 26.53
C ASP A 233 8.12 -10.21 25.04
N ASP A 234 8.61 -11.39 24.66
CA ASP A 234 8.99 -11.75 23.30
C ASP A 234 8.70 -13.23 23.01
N PRO A 235 7.42 -13.62 22.88
CA PRO A 235 7.06 -15.01 22.60
C PRO A 235 7.58 -15.47 21.23
N PHE A 236 7.93 -16.75 21.13
CA PHE A 236 8.44 -17.33 19.89
C PHE A 236 7.30 -17.54 18.88
N ASP A 237 7.37 -16.88 17.73
CA ASP A 237 6.48 -17.13 16.60
C ASP A 237 7.00 -18.32 15.79
N TRP A 238 6.42 -19.49 16.04
CA TRP A 238 6.90 -20.75 15.49
C TRP A 238 6.09 -21.24 14.30
N PHE A 239 4.87 -20.72 14.10
CA PHE A 239 3.91 -21.22 13.10
C PHE A 239 3.61 -20.17 12.02
N HIS A 240 3.32 -18.94 12.45
CA HIS A 240 3.01 -17.78 11.62
C HIS A 240 1.94 -18.05 10.54
N ILE A 241 0.68 -18.12 10.99
CA ILE A 241 -0.48 -18.26 10.08
C ILE A 241 -0.69 -16.96 9.31
N ASN A 242 -0.71 -17.04 7.98
CA ASN A 242 -0.80 -15.84 7.14
C ASN A 242 -1.94 -15.88 6.12
N SER A 243 -2.68 -16.98 6.05
CA SER A 243 -3.95 -17.02 5.33
C SER A 243 -4.84 -18.16 5.81
N VAL A 244 -6.13 -17.98 5.58
CA VAL A 244 -7.16 -18.96 5.84
C VAL A 244 -8.30 -18.79 4.84
N GLN A 245 -8.79 -19.90 4.30
CA GLN A 245 -9.92 -19.94 3.38
C GLN A 245 -10.85 -21.07 3.73
N LYS A 246 -12.11 -20.96 3.30
CA LYS A 246 -13.12 -22.01 3.41
C LYS A 246 -13.57 -22.42 2.02
N ASP A 247 -13.64 -23.72 1.78
CA ASP A 247 -14.17 -24.25 0.53
C ASP A 247 -15.68 -24.49 0.60
N VAL A 248 -16.25 -24.97 -0.51
CA VAL A 248 -17.69 -25.24 -0.63
C VAL A 248 -18.14 -26.51 0.11
N LEU A 249 -17.20 -27.37 0.53
CA LEU A 249 -17.45 -28.50 1.41
C LEU A 249 -17.49 -28.07 2.89
N GLY A 250 -17.10 -26.83 3.16
CA GLY A 250 -17.01 -26.24 4.48
C GLY A 250 -15.70 -26.53 5.20
N ASN A 251 -14.71 -27.13 4.52
CA ASN A 251 -13.37 -27.36 5.05
C ASN A 251 -12.51 -26.12 4.91
N TYR A 252 -11.44 -26.05 5.70
CA TYR A 252 -10.54 -24.90 5.72
C TYR A 252 -9.18 -25.23 5.10
N LEU A 253 -8.58 -24.23 4.47
CA LEU A 253 -7.22 -24.29 3.96
C LEU A 253 -6.43 -23.14 4.59
N ILE A 254 -5.32 -23.45 5.26
CA ILE A 254 -4.44 -22.45 5.89
C ILE A 254 -3.03 -22.50 5.35
N SER A 255 -2.34 -21.37 5.44
CA SER A 255 -0.91 -21.22 5.13
C SER A 255 -0.14 -20.80 6.38
N ALA A 256 0.99 -21.46 6.60
CA ALA A 256 1.85 -21.22 7.75
C ALA A 256 3.29 -20.99 7.28
N ARG A 257 3.79 -19.77 7.46
CA ARG A 257 5.09 -19.32 6.92
C ARG A 257 6.23 -20.17 7.45
N TYR A 258 6.31 -20.31 8.78
CA TYR A 258 7.47 -20.92 9.44
C TYR A 258 7.46 -22.45 9.47
N THR A 259 6.35 -23.09 9.14
CA THR A 259 6.33 -24.55 8.89
C THR A 259 6.47 -24.90 7.41
N HIS A 260 6.51 -23.89 6.54
CA HIS A 260 6.64 -24.05 5.08
C HIS A 260 5.52 -24.93 4.51
N SER A 261 4.31 -24.78 5.05
CA SER A 261 3.24 -25.75 4.82
C SER A 261 1.86 -25.15 4.60
N ILE A 262 1.09 -25.82 3.74
CA ILE A 262 -0.34 -25.60 3.52
C ILE A 262 -1.11 -26.77 4.10
N THR A 263 -2.12 -26.46 4.91
CA THR A 263 -2.87 -27.46 5.68
C THR A 263 -4.34 -27.41 5.32
N TYR A 264 -4.89 -28.56 4.95
CA TYR A 264 -6.32 -28.72 4.71
C TYR A 264 -6.98 -29.37 5.93
N ILE A 265 -8.05 -28.76 6.43
CA ILE A 265 -8.63 -29.01 7.74
C ILE A 265 -10.12 -29.27 7.58
N GLU A 266 -10.61 -30.35 8.18
CA GLU A 266 -12.02 -30.73 8.15
C GLU A 266 -12.87 -29.75 8.96
N GLY A 267 -13.87 -29.15 8.33
CA GLY A 267 -14.60 -28.02 8.93
C GLY A 267 -15.50 -28.36 10.12
N LYS A 268 -15.80 -29.65 10.32
CA LYS A 268 -16.66 -30.11 11.43
C LYS A 268 -15.89 -30.47 12.69
N THR A 269 -14.68 -30.97 12.54
CA THR A 269 -13.91 -31.58 13.63
C THR A 269 -12.58 -30.88 13.90
N GLY A 270 -12.09 -30.05 12.97
CA GLY A 270 -10.75 -29.49 13.02
C GLY A 270 -9.64 -30.49 12.71
N ARG A 271 -9.98 -31.70 12.28
CA ARG A 271 -9.00 -32.72 11.91
C ARG A 271 -8.22 -32.29 10.66
N VAL A 272 -6.90 -32.40 10.71
CA VAL A 272 -6.05 -32.21 9.53
C VAL A 272 -6.26 -33.38 8.56
N LEU A 273 -6.59 -33.03 7.31
CA LEU A 273 -6.86 -33.97 6.21
C LEU A 273 -5.59 -34.27 5.41
N TRP A 274 -4.83 -33.22 5.06
CA TRP A 274 -3.52 -33.35 4.43
C TRP A 274 -2.66 -32.10 4.66
N ILE A 275 -1.35 -32.27 4.49
CA ILE A 275 -0.35 -31.20 4.58
C ILE A 275 0.49 -31.22 3.29
N LEU A 276 0.60 -30.08 2.63
CA LEU A 276 1.49 -29.85 1.50
C LEU A 276 2.71 -29.05 1.97
N GLY A 277 3.92 -29.57 1.72
CA GLY A 277 5.16 -28.91 2.12
C GLY A 277 5.58 -29.20 3.57
N GLY A 278 6.67 -28.55 3.99
CA GLY A 278 7.25 -28.68 5.33
C GLY A 278 7.77 -30.08 5.69
N LYS A 279 8.10 -30.28 6.97
CA LYS A 279 8.61 -31.56 7.51
C LYS A 279 7.58 -32.70 7.46
N ARG A 280 6.30 -32.36 7.31
CA ARG A 280 5.14 -33.28 7.37
C ARG A 280 4.41 -33.43 6.03
N ASN A 281 5.08 -33.10 4.92
CA ASN A 281 4.51 -33.15 3.58
C ASN A 281 3.92 -34.52 3.21
N CYS A 282 2.70 -34.52 2.67
CA CYS A 282 1.99 -35.71 2.19
C CYS A 282 2.21 -35.99 0.70
N PHE A 283 2.61 -34.99 -0.10
CA PHE A 283 2.52 -35.04 -1.56
C PHE A 283 3.85 -35.37 -2.26
N LYS A 284 3.79 -36.13 -3.36
CA LYS A 284 4.91 -36.30 -4.30
C LYS A 284 4.86 -35.26 -5.42
N GLY A 285 6.00 -35.01 -6.06
CA GLY A 285 6.06 -34.28 -7.34
C GLY A 285 6.46 -32.80 -7.24
N LEU A 286 6.57 -32.27 -6.03
CA LEU A 286 7.19 -30.98 -5.77
C LEU A 286 8.49 -31.21 -4.98
N HIS A 287 9.61 -30.74 -5.52
CA HIS A 287 10.92 -30.79 -4.89
C HIS A 287 11.36 -29.37 -4.50
N GLY A 288 11.69 -29.16 -3.23
CA GLY A 288 12.23 -27.90 -2.70
C GLY A 288 11.38 -27.30 -1.56
N ALA A 289 12.03 -26.55 -0.66
CA ALA A 289 11.36 -25.76 0.35
C ALA A 289 10.54 -24.65 -0.32
N ALA A 290 9.30 -24.43 0.11
CA ALA A 290 8.49 -23.28 -0.30
C ALA A 290 8.25 -22.43 0.96
N PHE A 291 8.28 -21.11 0.83
CA PHE A 291 7.86 -20.19 1.89
C PHE A 291 6.53 -19.60 1.45
N PRO A 292 5.44 -20.38 1.48
CA PRO A 292 4.20 -19.91 0.91
C PRO A 292 3.61 -18.82 1.80
N GLN A 293 3.31 -17.67 1.19
CA GLN A 293 2.08 -16.95 1.53
C GLN A 293 1.01 -17.45 0.56
N THR A 294 0.21 -18.44 0.96
CA THR A 294 -0.87 -18.84 0.07
C THR A 294 -1.97 -17.82 0.12
N MET A 295 -2.38 -17.34 -1.05
CA MET A 295 -3.68 -16.72 -1.21
C MET A 295 -4.38 -17.34 -2.40
N ARG A 296 -5.60 -17.81 -2.14
CA ARG A 296 -6.70 -18.03 -3.10
C ARG A 296 -6.45 -19.21 -4.03
N ARG A 297 -7.37 -19.72 -4.86
CA ARG A 297 -8.76 -20.18 -4.64
C ARG A 297 -8.75 -21.67 -5.00
N LEU A 298 -9.51 -22.51 -4.28
CA LEU A 298 -9.86 -23.84 -4.80
C LEU A 298 -10.67 -23.64 -6.08
N ILE A 299 -10.15 -24.06 -7.23
CA ILE A 299 -11.02 -24.36 -8.36
C ILE A 299 -11.41 -25.82 -8.20
N GLU A 300 -12.58 -26.04 -7.61
CA GLU A 300 -13.26 -27.33 -7.69
C GLU A 300 -14.03 -27.36 -9.00
N ASP A 301 -13.52 -28.11 -9.97
CA ASP A 301 -14.37 -28.58 -11.05
C ASP A 301 -15.03 -29.89 -10.59
N ARG A 302 -16.35 -29.89 -10.46
CA ARG A 302 -17.14 -31.09 -10.13
C ARG A 302 -16.99 -32.20 -11.17
N SER A 303 -16.47 -31.90 -12.36
CA SER A 303 -16.11 -32.88 -13.39
C SER A 303 -14.82 -33.65 -13.05
N MET A 304 -14.03 -33.19 -12.07
CA MET A 304 -12.76 -33.78 -11.66
C MET A 304 -12.86 -34.76 -10.47
N MET A 305 -14.08 -35.16 -10.08
CA MET A 305 -14.25 -36.24 -9.10
C MET A 305 -14.00 -37.60 -9.76
N LEU A 306 -12.86 -38.22 -9.46
CA LEU A 306 -12.65 -39.62 -9.76
C LEU A 306 -13.31 -40.48 -8.66
N PRO A 307 -13.75 -41.72 -8.94
CA PRO A 307 -14.47 -42.56 -7.98
C PRO A 307 -13.74 -42.79 -6.64
N SER A 308 -12.42 -42.62 -6.59
CA SER A 308 -11.56 -42.83 -5.41
C SER A 308 -10.60 -41.67 -5.11
N GLN A 309 -10.51 -40.65 -5.97
CA GLN A 309 -9.54 -39.57 -5.88
C GLN A 309 -10.19 -38.22 -6.19
N GLN A 310 -9.79 -37.21 -5.44
CA GLN A 310 -10.11 -35.81 -5.66
C GLN A 310 -8.94 -35.15 -6.37
N LYS A 311 -9.26 -34.33 -7.38
CA LYS A 311 -8.32 -33.37 -7.92
C LYS A 311 -8.75 -31.96 -7.56
N GLN A 312 -7.77 -31.11 -7.34
CA GLN A 312 -7.99 -29.75 -6.88
C GLN A 312 -6.92 -28.83 -7.45
N LEU A 313 -7.30 -27.66 -7.94
CA LEU A 313 -6.35 -26.61 -8.26
C LEU A 313 -6.08 -25.75 -7.02
N LEU A 314 -4.80 -25.44 -6.78
CA LEU A 314 -4.34 -24.55 -5.73
C LEU A 314 -3.48 -23.45 -6.34
N THR A 315 -3.80 -22.19 -6.06
CA THR A 315 -2.90 -21.07 -6.34
C THR A 315 -2.18 -20.62 -5.08
N LEU A 316 -0.96 -20.12 -5.23
CA LEU A 316 -0.14 -19.67 -4.10
C LEU A 316 0.85 -18.60 -4.54
N PHE A 317 1.22 -17.73 -3.61
CA PHE A 317 2.36 -16.85 -3.77
C PHE A 317 3.53 -17.44 -2.97
N ASP A 318 4.58 -17.86 -3.67
CA ASP A 318 5.81 -18.37 -3.09
C ASP A 318 6.78 -17.19 -2.97
N ASN A 319 6.92 -16.66 -1.76
CA ASN A 319 7.86 -15.57 -1.48
C ASN A 319 9.29 -15.98 -1.83
N GLY A 320 9.64 -17.25 -1.58
CA GLY A 320 11.00 -17.75 -1.80
C GLY A 320 12.04 -17.18 -0.84
N ALA A 321 11.61 -16.44 0.18
CA ALA A 321 12.44 -15.75 1.15
C ALA A 321 11.71 -15.56 2.48
N GLU A 322 12.50 -15.37 3.54
CA GLU A 322 12.08 -15.08 4.90
C GLU A 322 12.97 -13.96 5.45
N ASP A 323 12.43 -12.75 5.49
CA ASP A 323 13.13 -11.54 5.96
C ASP A 323 14.43 -11.32 5.18
N PHE A 324 15.60 -11.57 5.78
CA PHE A 324 16.90 -11.44 5.10
C PHE A 324 17.43 -12.76 4.53
N VAL A 325 16.71 -13.87 4.69
CA VAL A 325 17.08 -15.20 4.19
C VAL A 325 16.37 -15.48 2.87
N HIS A 326 17.13 -15.57 1.78
CA HIS A 326 16.59 -15.84 0.44
C HIS A 326 16.98 -17.25 -0.01
N ASP A 327 16.04 -18.18 0.10
CA ASP A 327 16.20 -19.55 -0.40
C ASP A 327 16.01 -19.64 -1.93
N ARG A 328 15.35 -18.63 -2.51
CA ARG A 328 15.23 -18.41 -3.96
C ARG A 328 15.60 -16.97 -4.29
N GLU A 329 16.04 -16.79 -5.54
CA GLU A 329 16.41 -15.49 -6.09
C GLU A 329 15.19 -14.54 -6.25
N TYR A 330 13.99 -15.08 -6.45
CA TYR A 330 12.78 -14.30 -6.72
C TYR A 330 11.51 -14.97 -6.19
N SER A 331 10.48 -14.15 -5.99
CA SER A 331 9.12 -14.60 -5.67
C SER A 331 8.32 -14.96 -6.92
N ARG A 332 7.31 -15.80 -6.77
CA ARG A 332 6.48 -16.27 -7.90
C ARG A 332 5.06 -16.62 -7.49
N GLY A 333 4.13 -16.41 -8.39
CA GLY A 333 2.82 -17.08 -8.34
C GLY A 333 2.96 -18.52 -8.83
N MET A 334 2.23 -19.46 -8.23
CA MET A 334 2.20 -20.85 -8.70
C MET A 334 0.75 -21.34 -8.79
N LEU A 335 0.44 -22.07 -9.87
CA LEU A 335 -0.76 -22.87 -10.02
C LEU A 335 -0.38 -24.34 -9.93
N LEU A 336 -0.96 -25.04 -8.96
CA LEU A 336 -0.74 -26.45 -8.70
C LEU A 336 -2.01 -27.25 -8.96
N GLU A 337 -1.84 -28.48 -9.45
CA GLU A 337 -2.86 -29.53 -9.37
C GLU A 337 -2.49 -30.47 -8.24
N LEU A 338 -3.38 -30.61 -7.27
CA LEU A 338 -3.30 -31.60 -6.20
C LEU A 338 -4.21 -32.77 -6.55
N THR A 339 -3.73 -33.99 -6.36
CA THR A 339 -4.53 -35.22 -6.39
C THR A 339 -4.38 -35.91 -5.06
N TYR A 340 -5.49 -36.29 -4.42
CA TYR A 340 -5.50 -36.98 -3.13
C TYR A 340 -6.73 -37.90 -2.99
N PRO A 341 -6.72 -38.93 -2.13
CA PRO A 341 -7.88 -39.81 -1.88
C PRO A 341 -9.12 -39.08 -1.35
N MET A 342 -10.31 -39.49 -1.78
CA MET A 342 -11.59 -39.02 -1.21
C MET A 342 -11.85 -39.59 0.20
N ALA A 343 -11.31 -40.78 0.49
CA ALA A 343 -11.41 -41.41 1.79
C ALA A 343 -10.15 -41.10 2.62
N PHE A 344 -10.29 -40.18 3.57
CA PHE A 344 -9.22 -39.90 4.52
C PHE A 344 -9.11 -41.06 5.51
N GLY A 345 -7.92 -41.64 5.64
CA GLY A 345 -7.63 -42.70 6.62
C GLY A 345 -7.86 -42.26 8.08
N PRO A 346 -7.57 -43.15 9.07
CA PRO A 346 -7.65 -42.78 10.48
C PRO A 346 -6.83 -41.51 10.73
N SER A 347 -7.36 -40.64 11.59
CA SER A 347 -6.90 -39.29 11.84
C SER A 347 -5.38 -39.11 11.76
N LEU A 348 -4.94 -38.03 11.12
CA LEU A 348 -3.62 -37.45 11.37
C LEU A 348 -3.64 -36.87 12.80
N ASN A 349 -3.73 -37.72 13.82
CA ASN A 349 -3.68 -37.28 15.21
C ASN A 349 -2.28 -36.69 15.48
N THR A 350 -2.29 -35.37 15.63
CA THR A 350 -1.58 -34.56 16.64
C THR A 350 -0.15 -35.00 16.99
N GLN A 351 0.82 -34.18 16.58
CA GLN A 351 2.25 -34.18 16.92
C GLN A 351 3.09 -35.43 16.59
N GLU A 352 2.52 -36.62 16.43
CA GLU A 352 3.29 -37.89 16.41
C GLU A 352 3.72 -38.43 15.03
N ARG A 353 3.54 -37.70 13.91
CA ARG A 353 4.07 -38.17 12.62
C ARG A 353 5.51 -37.70 12.38
N SER A 354 6.44 -38.35 13.07
CA SER A 354 7.83 -38.48 12.64
C SER A 354 7.90 -39.37 11.39
N GLY A 355 7.76 -38.74 10.21
CA GLY A 355 8.09 -39.34 8.91
C GLY A 355 6.94 -40.14 8.28
N LEU A 356 6.27 -39.53 7.30
CA LEU A 356 5.61 -40.29 6.26
C LEU A 356 6.46 -40.28 5.00
N SER A 357 6.68 -41.47 4.45
CA SER A 357 6.91 -41.59 3.02
C SER A 357 5.63 -41.13 2.31
N PRO A 358 5.70 -40.25 1.31
CA PRO A 358 4.51 -39.80 0.61
C PRO A 358 3.79 -41.01 0.00
N ASP A 359 2.47 -41.12 0.20
CA ASP A 359 1.68 -42.24 -0.31
C ASP A 359 1.61 -42.18 -1.86
N ARG A 360 1.30 -43.27 -2.56
CA ARG A 360 1.16 -43.25 -4.03
C ARG A 360 -0.05 -42.44 -4.49
N ASP A 361 -0.99 -42.14 -3.60
CA ASP A 361 -2.24 -41.48 -3.95
C ASP A 361 -2.24 -39.96 -3.76
N TYR A 362 -1.22 -39.38 -3.13
CA TYR A 362 -1.07 -37.92 -2.96
C TYR A 362 -0.01 -37.38 -3.92
N THR A 363 -0.43 -36.63 -4.94
CA THR A 363 0.49 -36.00 -5.91
C THR A 363 0.19 -34.52 -6.07
N ALA A 364 1.24 -33.71 -6.14
CA ALA A 364 1.17 -32.29 -6.42
C ALA A 364 1.98 -32.03 -7.70
N ARG A 365 1.35 -31.39 -8.67
CA ARG A 365 1.94 -31.08 -9.97
C ARG A 365 1.91 -29.58 -10.20
N LEU A 366 3.08 -29.01 -10.46
CA LEU A 366 3.19 -27.62 -10.91
C LEU A 366 2.61 -27.50 -12.33
N ILE A 367 1.55 -26.72 -12.49
CA ILE A 367 0.95 -26.42 -13.79
C ILE A 367 1.63 -25.20 -14.41
N ARG A 368 1.77 -24.13 -13.63
CA ARG A 368 2.27 -22.83 -14.10
C ARG A 368 2.96 -22.07 -13.00
N THR A 369 3.97 -21.29 -13.38
CA THR A 369 4.61 -20.25 -12.57
C THR A 369 4.42 -18.89 -13.23
N TYR A 370 4.22 -17.86 -12.42
CA TYR A 370 4.11 -16.47 -12.82
C TYR A 370 5.26 -15.72 -12.17
N ILE A 371 6.23 -15.27 -12.96
CA ILE A 371 7.50 -14.69 -12.49
C ILE A 371 7.60 -13.29 -13.09
N HIS A 372 7.95 -12.32 -12.24
CA HIS A 372 8.18 -10.95 -12.67
C HIS A 372 9.38 -10.87 -13.64
N PRO A 373 9.35 -10.10 -14.73
CA PRO A 373 10.48 -9.97 -15.67
C PRO A 373 11.81 -9.57 -15.03
N GLU A 374 11.74 -8.67 -14.04
CA GLU A 374 12.88 -8.20 -13.26
C GLU A 374 13.21 -9.09 -12.04
N ASN A 375 12.62 -10.29 -11.94
CA ASN A 375 12.89 -11.25 -10.85
C ASN A 375 12.73 -10.63 -9.44
N ILE A 376 11.62 -9.91 -9.19
CA ILE A 376 11.35 -9.34 -7.86
C ILE A 376 11.33 -10.45 -6.80
N SER A 377 12.17 -10.30 -5.77
CA SER A 377 12.05 -11.00 -4.50
C SER A 377 11.27 -10.13 -3.53
N SER A 378 10.20 -10.68 -2.94
CA SER A 378 9.38 -10.08 -1.88
C SER A 378 9.54 -10.96 -0.63
N SER A 379 10.45 -10.61 0.28
CA SER A 379 10.78 -11.44 1.47
C SER A 379 9.62 -11.66 2.43
N SER A 380 8.63 -10.77 2.38
CA SER A 380 7.37 -10.88 3.09
C SER A 380 6.22 -10.36 2.24
N GLN A 381 4.99 -10.60 2.70
CA GLN A 381 3.75 -10.06 2.14
C GLN A 381 3.50 -10.54 0.70
N GLY A 382 2.50 -9.97 0.03
CA GLY A 382 2.17 -10.30 -1.35
C GLY A 382 0.98 -11.24 -1.51
N SER A 383 0.53 -11.34 -2.76
CA SER A 383 -0.72 -12.03 -3.12
C SER A 383 -0.67 -12.64 -4.50
N MET A 384 -1.51 -13.65 -4.70
CA MET A 384 -1.93 -14.11 -6.02
C MET A 384 -3.46 -14.08 -6.08
N GLN A 385 -4.00 -13.53 -7.16
CA GLN A 385 -5.43 -13.49 -7.43
C GLN A 385 -5.71 -13.95 -8.86
N LEU A 386 -6.59 -14.93 -9.01
CA LEU A 386 -7.23 -15.22 -10.29
C LEU A 386 -8.38 -14.23 -10.53
N ILE A 387 -8.39 -13.62 -11.70
CA ILE A 387 -9.42 -12.70 -12.18
C ILE A 387 -10.16 -13.42 -13.31
N GLU A 388 -11.42 -13.77 -13.05
CA GLU A 388 -12.24 -14.48 -14.04
C GLU A 388 -12.54 -13.58 -15.25
N SER A 389 -12.46 -14.16 -16.46
CA SER A 389 -12.95 -13.48 -17.65
C SER A 389 -14.47 -13.33 -17.59
N PRO A 390 -15.03 -12.17 -17.97
CA PRO A 390 -16.48 -12.04 -18.16
C PRO A 390 -16.98 -12.86 -19.36
N THR A 391 -16.09 -13.31 -20.24
CA THR A 391 -16.43 -14.15 -21.39
C THR A 391 -16.32 -15.62 -21.01
N LEU A 392 -17.43 -16.36 -21.13
CA LEU A 392 -17.45 -17.79 -20.84
C LEU A 392 -16.47 -18.54 -21.78
N GLY A 393 -15.59 -19.34 -21.18
CA GLY A 393 -14.64 -20.18 -21.91
C GLY A 393 -13.27 -19.55 -22.15
N GLU A 394 -13.06 -18.29 -21.75
CA GLU A 394 -11.73 -17.68 -21.69
C GLU A 394 -11.04 -18.01 -20.37
N ASP A 395 -9.72 -18.21 -20.44
CA ASP A 395 -8.90 -18.42 -19.25
C ASP A 395 -8.86 -17.16 -18.38
N PRO A 396 -8.75 -17.31 -17.05
CA PRO A 396 -8.61 -16.16 -16.15
C PRO A 396 -7.24 -15.49 -16.32
N THR A 397 -7.20 -14.18 -16.09
CA THR A 397 -5.92 -13.48 -15.88
C THR A 397 -5.47 -13.64 -14.43
N VAL A 398 -4.18 -13.43 -14.19
CA VAL A 398 -3.54 -13.67 -12.89
C VAL A 398 -2.88 -12.38 -12.41
N LEU A 399 -3.34 -11.84 -11.29
CA LEU A 399 -2.71 -10.74 -10.61
C LEU A 399 -1.76 -11.27 -9.53
N ILE A 400 -0.51 -10.80 -9.55
CA ILE A 400 0.49 -11.02 -8.50
C ILE A 400 0.79 -9.68 -7.83
N GLY A 401 0.64 -9.61 -6.51
CA GLY A 401 1.07 -8.47 -5.70
C GLY A 401 2.39 -8.79 -4.98
N TYR A 402 3.38 -7.91 -5.11
CA TYR A 402 4.67 -7.98 -4.41
C TYR A 402 4.63 -6.95 -3.26
N GLY A 403 3.95 -7.33 -2.18
CA GLY A 403 3.42 -6.36 -1.23
C GLY A 403 4.47 -5.53 -0.49
N PHE A 404 5.59 -6.16 -0.11
CA PHE A 404 6.70 -5.50 0.54
C PHE A 404 7.44 -4.50 -0.38
N ASN A 405 7.26 -4.64 -1.69
CA ASN A 405 7.93 -3.87 -2.73
C ASN A 405 7.02 -2.85 -3.44
N ALA A 406 5.77 -2.70 -2.97
CA ALA A 406 4.81 -1.74 -3.56
C ALA A 406 4.65 -1.90 -5.09
N ALA A 407 4.65 -3.15 -5.55
CA ALA A 407 4.53 -3.51 -6.96
C ALA A 407 3.46 -4.59 -7.17
N TYR A 408 2.88 -4.63 -8.37
CA TYR A 408 1.93 -5.65 -8.77
C TYR A 408 1.89 -5.82 -10.29
N THR A 409 1.68 -7.05 -10.73
CA THR A 409 1.78 -7.45 -12.13
C THR A 409 0.60 -8.35 -12.49
N THR A 410 -0.05 -8.05 -13.60
CA THR A 410 -1.10 -8.91 -14.19
C THR A 410 -0.51 -9.71 -15.34
N PHE A 411 -0.76 -11.01 -15.32
CA PHE A 411 -0.35 -11.98 -16.31
C PHE A 411 -1.56 -12.57 -17.03
N ASP A 412 -1.35 -12.97 -18.27
CA ASP A 412 -2.21 -13.92 -18.97
C ASP A 412 -2.04 -15.32 -18.36
N ALA A 413 -2.99 -16.23 -18.58
CA ALA A 413 -3.00 -17.57 -18.01
C ALA A 413 -1.75 -18.40 -18.35
N ASN A 414 -1.14 -18.13 -19.52
CA ASN A 414 0.10 -18.76 -19.98
C ASN A 414 1.38 -18.23 -19.30
N GLY A 415 1.30 -17.15 -18.53
CA GLY A 415 2.43 -16.49 -17.86
C GLY A 415 3.00 -15.27 -18.59
N THR A 416 2.40 -14.81 -19.69
CA THR A 416 2.79 -13.56 -20.36
C THR A 416 2.36 -12.36 -19.53
N VAL A 417 3.27 -11.40 -19.32
CA VAL A 417 2.97 -10.15 -18.62
C VAL A 417 2.05 -9.27 -19.48
N LEU A 418 0.94 -8.85 -18.90
CA LEU A 418 -0.02 -7.93 -19.51
C LEU A 418 0.16 -6.51 -18.98
N CYS A 419 0.30 -6.38 -17.67
CA CYS A 419 0.37 -5.11 -16.96
C CYS A 419 1.39 -5.23 -15.85
N ASP A 420 2.24 -4.24 -15.69
CA ASP A 420 3.17 -4.18 -14.58
C ASP A 420 3.17 -2.78 -14.00
N SER A 421 2.96 -2.68 -12.70
CA SER A 421 2.73 -1.42 -12.01
C SER A 421 3.41 -1.36 -10.66
N ARG A 422 3.96 -0.19 -10.33
CA ARG A 422 4.64 0.08 -9.05
C ARG A 422 4.38 1.49 -8.55
N PHE A 423 4.46 1.66 -7.25
CA PHE A 423 4.33 2.97 -6.60
C PHE A 423 5.45 3.29 -5.61
N ALA A 424 6.54 2.52 -5.71
CA ALA A 424 7.84 2.80 -5.11
C ALA A 424 8.96 2.68 -6.16
N PRO A 425 10.08 3.40 -5.97
CA PRO A 425 11.32 3.17 -6.69
C PRO A 425 11.89 1.76 -6.54
N GLU A 426 12.51 1.24 -7.59
CA GLU A 426 13.13 -0.10 -7.61
C GLU A 426 14.27 -0.23 -6.60
N ASP A 427 15.02 0.85 -6.35
CA ASP A 427 16.12 0.90 -5.38
C ASP A 427 15.65 0.92 -3.92
N THR A 428 14.32 1.00 -3.69
CA THR A 428 13.69 0.93 -2.36
C THR A 428 12.98 -0.40 -2.09
N TRP A 429 13.05 -1.34 -3.05
CA TRP A 429 12.55 -2.69 -2.81
C TRP A 429 13.34 -3.36 -1.68
N GLU A 430 12.66 -4.20 -0.91
CA GLU A 430 13.17 -4.88 0.28
C GLU A 430 13.58 -3.97 1.46
N THR A 431 13.34 -2.66 1.40
CA THR A 431 13.62 -1.75 2.54
C THR A 431 12.43 -1.58 3.49
N GLY A 432 11.21 -1.80 2.98
CA GLY A 432 9.97 -1.52 3.72
C GLY A 432 9.60 -0.03 3.79
N ASP A 433 10.23 0.83 2.99
CA ASP A 433 9.92 2.27 2.96
C ASP A 433 8.50 2.55 2.47
N VAL A 434 8.07 1.82 1.45
CA VAL A 434 6.75 1.94 0.82
C VAL A 434 6.26 0.54 0.50
N GLN A 435 5.08 0.18 0.98
CA GLN A 435 4.52 -1.15 0.90
C GLN A 435 3.00 -1.08 0.67
N SER A 436 2.41 -2.17 0.19
CA SER A 436 0.97 -2.46 0.31
C SER A 436 0.84 -3.95 0.55
N TYR A 437 0.38 -4.35 1.73
CA TYR A 437 0.49 -5.74 2.19
C TYR A 437 0.07 -6.76 1.14
N ARG A 438 -1.09 -6.56 0.54
CA ARG A 438 -1.54 -7.27 -0.66
C ARG A 438 -2.12 -6.27 -1.65
N THR A 439 -2.24 -6.72 -2.90
CA THR A 439 -2.98 -6.01 -3.95
C THR A 439 -4.12 -6.89 -4.42
N PHE A 440 -5.28 -6.28 -4.63
CA PHE A 440 -6.45 -6.94 -5.19
C PHE A 440 -7.02 -6.15 -6.36
N GLN A 441 -7.69 -6.86 -7.28
CA GLN A 441 -8.51 -6.25 -8.32
C GLN A 441 -9.94 -6.77 -8.27
N SER A 442 -10.91 -5.85 -8.34
CA SER A 442 -12.33 -6.20 -8.32
C SER A 442 -13.19 -5.11 -8.96
N ARG A 443 -14.43 -5.45 -9.29
CA ARG A 443 -15.46 -4.47 -9.63
C ARG A 443 -15.95 -3.81 -8.35
N TRP A 444 -16.19 -2.50 -8.43
CA TRP A 444 -16.74 -1.72 -7.34
C TRP A 444 -17.64 -0.60 -7.86
N ILE A 445 -18.69 -0.31 -7.10
CA ILE A 445 -19.58 0.82 -7.37
C ILE A 445 -19.55 1.72 -6.13
N GLY A 446 -18.83 2.83 -6.25
CA GLY A 446 -18.74 3.87 -5.24
C GLY A 446 -19.77 4.98 -5.46
N ARG A 447 -20.57 5.23 -4.42
CA ARG A 447 -21.63 6.25 -4.36
C ARG A 447 -21.46 7.10 -3.10
N PRO A 448 -20.40 7.91 -3.02
CA PRO A 448 -20.13 8.74 -1.84
C PRO A 448 -21.33 9.66 -1.54
N ASN A 449 -21.62 9.86 -0.25
CA ASN A 449 -22.68 10.78 0.21
C ASN A 449 -22.20 12.23 0.34
N THR A 450 -20.95 12.52 -0.05
CA THR A 450 -20.40 13.86 -0.17
C THR A 450 -20.77 14.48 -1.52
N ASP A 451 -20.65 15.79 -1.64
CA ASP A 451 -20.78 16.48 -2.93
C ASP A 451 -19.45 16.49 -3.70
N PRO A 452 -19.47 16.63 -5.05
CA PRO A 452 -18.27 16.96 -5.81
C PRO A 452 -17.61 18.23 -5.29
N THR A 453 -16.29 18.21 -5.14
CA THR A 453 -15.52 19.40 -4.76
C THR A 453 -15.14 20.17 -6.02
N LEU A 454 -15.55 21.44 -6.09
CA LEU A 454 -15.24 22.36 -7.18
C LEU A 454 -14.41 23.53 -6.64
N VAL A 455 -13.26 23.79 -7.25
CA VAL A 455 -12.39 24.92 -6.89
C VAL A 455 -11.98 25.73 -8.10
N LEU A 456 -11.76 27.03 -7.89
CA LEU A 456 -11.22 27.93 -8.90
C LEU A 456 -9.69 27.82 -8.96
N SER A 457 -9.12 28.00 -10.15
CA SER A 457 -7.66 28.11 -10.30
C SER A 457 -7.10 29.19 -9.38
N THR A 458 -6.01 28.86 -8.70
CA THR A 458 -5.25 29.81 -7.88
C THR A 458 -4.49 30.82 -8.75
N ASN A 459 -4.30 30.51 -10.04
CA ASN A 459 -3.79 31.44 -11.02
C ASN A 459 -4.92 32.34 -11.54
N CYS A 460 -4.98 33.57 -11.03
CA CYS A 460 -6.05 34.52 -11.35
C CYS A 460 -6.09 34.96 -12.83
N SER A 461 -5.06 34.63 -13.64
CA SER A 461 -5.07 34.88 -15.08
C SER A 461 -5.77 33.78 -15.89
N GLU A 462 -6.16 32.67 -15.25
CA GLU A 462 -6.79 31.52 -15.90
C GLU A 462 -8.27 31.44 -15.53
N ASP A 463 -9.14 31.30 -16.53
CA ASP A 463 -10.54 30.94 -16.34
C ASP A 463 -10.67 29.40 -16.34
N ALA A 464 -10.14 28.80 -15.27
CA ALA A 464 -10.14 27.36 -15.08
C ALA A 464 -10.70 26.94 -13.71
N LEU A 465 -11.46 25.84 -13.72
CA LEU A 465 -11.97 25.15 -12.54
C LEU A 465 -11.32 23.77 -12.44
N PHE A 466 -11.22 23.26 -11.22
CA PHE A 466 -10.81 21.89 -10.95
C PHE A 466 -11.92 21.18 -10.17
N VAL A 467 -12.29 19.98 -10.60
CA VAL A 467 -13.33 19.18 -9.97
C VAL A 467 -12.85 17.77 -9.66
N SER A 468 -13.14 17.28 -8.47
CA SER A 468 -13.00 15.87 -8.10
C SER A 468 -14.17 15.42 -7.23
N TRP A 469 -14.39 14.11 -7.14
CA TRP A 469 -15.39 13.54 -6.23
C TRP A 469 -14.88 12.20 -5.68
N ASN A 470 -14.34 12.24 -4.45
CA ASN A 470 -13.65 11.13 -3.82
C ASN A 470 -14.55 9.88 -3.72
N GLY A 471 -14.28 8.88 -4.57
CA GLY A 471 -14.99 7.60 -4.61
C GLY A 471 -16.19 7.52 -5.54
N ALA A 472 -16.55 8.57 -6.28
CA ALA A 472 -17.69 8.48 -7.20
C ALA A 472 -17.29 7.76 -8.51
N THR A 473 -17.62 6.47 -8.61
CA THR A 473 -17.21 5.63 -9.75
C THR A 473 -18.15 5.72 -10.96
N GLU A 474 -19.37 6.24 -10.76
CA GLU A 474 -20.39 6.28 -11.82
C GLU A 474 -20.36 7.58 -12.65
N VAL A 475 -19.52 8.56 -12.30
CA VAL A 475 -19.38 9.82 -13.05
C VAL A 475 -18.70 9.57 -14.39
N LYS A 476 -19.32 10.04 -15.47
CA LYS A 476 -18.77 10.01 -16.84
C LYS A 476 -18.52 11.39 -17.41
N GLN A 477 -19.35 12.37 -17.04
CA GLN A 477 -19.20 13.74 -17.50
C GLN A 477 -19.48 14.74 -16.39
N TRP A 478 -18.88 15.91 -16.52
CA TRP A 478 -19.07 17.07 -15.66
C TRP A 478 -19.76 18.17 -16.46
N LEU A 479 -20.93 18.60 -16.01
CA LEU A 479 -21.69 19.68 -16.61
C LEU A 479 -21.50 20.98 -15.80
N LEU A 480 -20.78 21.94 -16.39
CA LEU A 480 -20.59 23.27 -15.82
C LEU A 480 -21.86 24.09 -15.97
N GLN A 481 -22.34 24.63 -14.85
CA GLN A 481 -23.53 25.46 -14.78
C GLN A 481 -23.24 26.80 -14.12
N THR A 482 -24.00 27.83 -14.50
CA THR A 482 -23.89 29.17 -13.93
C THR A 482 -25.24 29.76 -13.53
N SER A 483 -25.22 30.65 -12.53
CA SER A 483 -26.40 31.39 -12.07
C SER A 483 -26.06 32.80 -11.56
N TYR A 484 -27.07 33.67 -11.60
CA TYR A 484 -27.07 34.94 -10.88
C TYR A 484 -27.38 34.78 -9.39
N ASN A 485 -28.01 33.67 -8.98
CA ASN A 485 -28.39 33.42 -7.58
C ASN A 485 -28.19 31.93 -7.25
N PRO A 486 -27.48 31.59 -6.16
CA PRO A 486 -27.20 30.20 -5.80
C PRO A 486 -28.45 29.45 -5.32
N GLU A 487 -29.46 30.14 -4.79
CA GLU A 487 -30.67 29.54 -4.24
C GLU A 487 -31.67 29.17 -5.35
N GLY A 488 -31.91 27.87 -5.52
CA GLY A 488 -32.66 27.27 -6.62
C GLY A 488 -34.16 27.55 -6.71
N LYS A 489 -34.70 28.60 -6.08
CA LYS A 489 -36.15 28.89 -6.10
C LYS A 489 -36.44 30.38 -6.21
N HIS A 490 -36.49 30.87 -7.45
CA HIS A 490 -37.37 31.99 -7.80
C HIS A 490 -38.51 31.44 -8.66
N TRP A 491 -39.75 31.76 -8.30
CA TRP A 491 -41.04 31.21 -8.78
C TRP A 491 -41.30 31.26 -10.30
N LEU A 492 -40.32 31.64 -11.14
CA LEU A 492 -40.47 31.76 -12.59
C LEU A 492 -39.34 31.20 -13.46
N ARG A 493 -38.18 30.76 -12.94
CA ARG A 493 -37.08 30.28 -13.81
C ARG A 493 -36.21 29.19 -13.18
N ARG A 494 -35.74 28.24 -14.01
CA ARG A 494 -34.55 27.43 -13.71
C ARG A 494 -33.41 28.42 -13.41
N THR A 495 -32.85 28.35 -12.20
CA THR A 495 -31.82 29.29 -11.74
C THR A 495 -30.47 29.02 -12.40
N TRP A 496 -30.18 27.77 -12.73
CA TRP A 496 -28.91 27.34 -13.31
C TRP A 496 -29.00 27.17 -14.83
N ARG A 497 -28.01 27.70 -15.55
CA ARG A 497 -27.85 27.54 -17.00
C ARG A 497 -26.61 26.71 -17.30
N ASP A 498 -26.75 25.78 -18.23
CA ASP A 498 -25.66 24.93 -18.70
C ASP A 498 -24.70 25.75 -19.58
N ILE A 499 -23.41 25.55 -19.37
CA ILE A 499 -22.33 26.22 -20.13
C ILE A 499 -21.67 25.22 -21.08
N MET A 500 -21.14 24.13 -20.51
CA MET A 500 -20.39 23.10 -21.24
C MET A 500 -20.34 21.81 -20.44
N SER A 501 -20.12 20.69 -21.15
CA SER A 501 -19.87 19.38 -20.56
C SER A 501 -18.43 18.95 -20.88
N VAL A 502 -17.77 18.30 -19.93
CA VAL A 502 -16.41 17.76 -20.06
C VAL A 502 -16.41 16.31 -19.60
N GLU A 503 -15.70 15.43 -20.29
CA GLU A 503 -15.56 14.02 -19.89
C GLU A 503 -14.68 13.88 -18.64
N LYS A 504 -14.99 12.90 -17.78
CA LYS A 504 -14.12 12.53 -16.66
C LYS A 504 -13.17 11.43 -17.12
N ASP A 505 -11.89 11.77 -17.25
CA ASP A 505 -10.82 10.87 -17.71
C ASP A 505 -9.73 10.58 -16.65
N SER A 506 -9.74 11.32 -15.54
CA SER A 506 -8.82 11.18 -14.40
C SER A 506 -9.55 11.44 -13.07
N PHE A 507 -8.82 11.43 -11.94
CA PHE A 507 -9.39 11.76 -10.62
C PHE A 507 -9.91 13.21 -10.55
N GLU A 508 -9.06 14.16 -10.95
CA GLU A 508 -9.35 15.60 -10.96
C GLU A 508 -9.40 16.10 -12.41
N THR A 509 -10.56 16.66 -12.79
CA THR A 509 -10.76 17.22 -14.12
C THR A 509 -10.55 18.72 -14.09
N ARG A 510 -9.67 19.22 -14.97
CA ARG A 510 -9.56 20.65 -15.29
C ARG A 510 -10.65 21.03 -16.29
N ILE A 511 -11.35 22.13 -16.03
CA ILE A 511 -12.39 22.68 -16.90
C ILE A 511 -12.03 24.13 -17.22
N ASP A 512 -11.55 24.35 -18.44
CA ASP A 512 -11.30 25.68 -18.98
C ASP A 512 -12.58 26.25 -19.59
N PHE A 513 -12.99 27.44 -19.12
CA PHE A 513 -14.20 28.12 -19.55
C PHE A 513 -13.93 29.49 -20.20
N ASP A 514 -12.70 29.68 -20.70
CA ASP A 514 -12.27 30.89 -21.41
C ASP A 514 -13.27 31.31 -22.50
N GLY A 515 -13.58 32.61 -22.52
CA GLY A 515 -14.49 33.20 -23.51
C GLY A 515 -15.97 32.83 -23.35
N ARG A 516 -16.35 32.06 -22.32
CA ARG A 516 -17.75 31.76 -21.98
C ARG A 516 -18.34 32.86 -21.10
N ILE A 517 -19.62 33.15 -21.29
CA ILE A 517 -20.36 34.05 -20.39
C ILE A 517 -20.72 33.28 -19.13
N VAL A 518 -20.03 33.61 -18.04
CA VAL A 518 -20.33 33.10 -16.69
C VAL A 518 -20.93 34.20 -15.83
N PHE A 519 -21.89 33.85 -14.98
CA PHE A 519 -22.43 34.71 -13.93
C PHE A 519 -21.67 34.49 -12.62
N GLN A 520 -22.04 35.25 -11.58
CA GLN A 520 -21.35 35.25 -10.29
C GLN A 520 -21.18 33.85 -9.67
N TRP A 521 -22.18 32.98 -9.84
CA TRP A 521 -22.20 31.66 -9.23
C TRP A 521 -21.95 30.57 -10.26
N LEU A 522 -21.03 29.65 -9.94
CA LEU A 522 -20.77 28.42 -10.69
C LEU A 522 -21.09 27.20 -9.85
N ARG A 523 -21.46 26.10 -10.50
CA ARG A 523 -21.46 24.77 -9.89
C ARG A 523 -21.20 23.72 -10.96
N ILE A 524 -20.84 22.52 -10.53
CA ILE A 524 -20.74 21.36 -11.40
C ILE A 524 -21.87 20.38 -11.09
N ALA A 525 -22.46 19.81 -12.14
CA ALA A 525 -23.33 18.65 -12.04
C ALA A 525 -22.59 17.41 -12.58
N ALA A 526 -22.55 16.35 -11.78
CA ALA A 526 -21.98 15.07 -12.16
C ALA A 526 -23.00 14.25 -12.94
N LEU A 527 -22.65 13.80 -14.14
CA LEU A 527 -23.51 13.00 -15.01
C LEU A 527 -23.03 11.56 -15.08
N ASN A 528 -23.95 10.61 -14.99
CA ASN A 528 -23.67 9.18 -15.22
C ASN A 528 -23.62 8.85 -16.72
N ARG A 529 -23.40 7.57 -17.06
CA ARG A 529 -23.37 7.07 -18.45
C ARG A 529 -24.65 7.30 -19.27
N ASN A 530 -25.79 7.50 -18.62
CA ASN A 530 -27.09 7.76 -19.26
C ASN A 530 -27.35 9.27 -19.43
N GLY A 531 -26.49 10.13 -18.87
CA GLY A 531 -26.70 11.57 -18.80
C GLY A 531 -27.55 12.04 -17.62
N ASP A 532 -27.85 11.17 -16.64
CA ASP A 532 -28.59 11.57 -15.44
C ASP A 532 -27.66 12.30 -14.46
N VAL A 533 -28.17 13.36 -13.82
CA VAL A 533 -27.47 14.05 -12.74
C VAL A 533 -27.47 13.17 -11.48
N ILE A 534 -26.29 12.78 -11.02
CA ILE A 534 -26.09 11.95 -9.83
C ILE A 534 -25.54 12.71 -8.62
N GLY A 535 -25.12 13.97 -8.81
CA GLY A 535 -24.68 14.85 -7.73
C GLY A 535 -24.36 16.25 -8.25
N THR A 536 -24.31 17.23 -7.35
CA THR A 536 -23.93 18.61 -7.69
C THR A 536 -23.02 19.19 -6.63
N SER A 537 -21.99 19.94 -7.02
CA SER A 537 -21.18 20.67 -6.04
C SER A 537 -21.99 21.76 -5.34
N ALA A 538 -21.45 22.25 -4.22
CA ALA A 538 -21.80 23.55 -3.69
C ALA A 538 -21.64 24.65 -4.76
N ALA A 539 -22.42 25.73 -4.61
CA ALA A 539 -22.29 26.91 -5.46
C ALA A 539 -21.02 27.70 -5.09
N LEU A 540 -20.20 27.99 -6.09
CA LEU A 540 -18.96 28.74 -6.00
C LEU A 540 -19.20 30.19 -6.41
N ASP A 541 -18.94 31.15 -5.51
CA ASP A 541 -18.92 32.58 -5.85
C ASP A 541 -17.55 32.94 -6.45
N ILE A 542 -17.50 33.15 -7.76
CA ILE A 542 -16.25 33.46 -8.48
C ILE A 542 -15.64 34.78 -7.95
N GLY A 543 -16.48 35.77 -7.63
CA GLY A 543 -16.01 37.07 -7.16
C GLY A 543 -15.35 36.96 -5.80
N HIS A 544 -15.96 36.20 -4.89
CA HIS A 544 -15.40 35.92 -3.57
C HIS A 544 -14.07 35.16 -3.65
N GLU A 545 -14.02 34.07 -4.42
CA GLU A 545 -12.80 33.25 -4.52
C GLU A 545 -11.65 33.99 -5.20
N ARG A 546 -11.90 34.78 -6.27
CA ARG A 546 -10.87 35.63 -6.87
C ARG A 546 -10.32 36.66 -5.88
N ALA A 547 -11.18 37.32 -5.11
CA ALA A 547 -10.74 38.28 -4.09
C ALA A 547 -9.87 37.60 -3.01
N LYS A 548 -10.28 36.42 -2.55
CA LYS A 548 -9.54 35.61 -1.58
C LYS A 548 -8.17 35.19 -2.11
N HIS A 549 -8.07 34.74 -3.37
CA HIS A 549 -6.79 34.38 -3.99
C HIS A 549 -5.86 35.59 -4.14
N LEU A 550 -6.37 36.74 -4.58
CA LEU A 550 -5.59 37.99 -4.68
C LEU A 550 -5.07 38.44 -3.30
N LEU A 551 -5.90 38.38 -2.26
CA LEU A 551 -5.47 38.69 -0.89
C LEU A 551 -4.38 37.73 -0.40
N LYS A 552 -4.53 36.43 -0.67
CA LYS A 552 -3.52 35.42 -0.30
C LYS A 552 -2.19 35.66 -1.04
N GLN A 553 -2.24 35.95 -2.33
CA GLN A 553 -1.05 36.30 -3.12
C GLN A 553 -0.38 37.56 -2.56
N ALA A 554 -1.15 38.62 -2.30
CA ALA A 554 -0.62 39.85 -1.70
C ALA A 554 0.05 39.61 -0.34
N ALA A 555 -0.55 38.78 0.52
CA ALA A 555 0.03 38.41 1.81
C ALA A 555 1.35 37.64 1.66
N VAL A 556 1.40 36.65 0.75
CA VAL A 556 2.62 35.88 0.45
C VAL A 556 3.71 36.79 -0.09
N THR A 557 3.38 37.67 -1.05
CA THR A 557 4.32 38.67 -1.58
C THR A 557 4.85 39.57 -0.47
N ALA A 558 3.98 40.10 0.41
CA ALA A 558 4.38 40.94 1.53
C ALA A 558 5.34 40.22 2.50
N ILE A 559 5.07 38.96 2.83
CA ILE A 559 5.96 38.12 3.66
C ILE A 559 7.31 37.94 2.95
N HIS A 560 7.33 37.65 1.66
CA HIS A 560 8.58 37.50 0.90
C HIS A 560 9.36 38.82 0.84
N THR A 561 8.70 39.96 0.62
CA THR A 561 9.34 41.28 0.63
C THR A 561 9.90 41.61 2.00
N GLN A 562 9.19 41.30 3.09
CA GLN A 562 9.66 41.52 4.46
C GLN A 562 10.86 40.62 4.79
N LYS A 563 10.81 39.33 4.42
CA LYS A 563 11.94 38.40 4.57
C LYS A 563 13.17 38.90 3.79
N LEU A 564 12.98 39.37 2.56
CA LEU A 564 14.05 39.92 1.73
C LEU A 564 14.63 41.20 2.33
N PHE A 565 13.79 42.10 2.86
CA PHE A 565 14.22 43.31 3.56
C PHE A 565 15.07 42.99 4.79
N ILE A 566 14.62 42.07 5.65
CA ILE A 566 15.38 41.63 6.84
C ILE A 566 16.72 41.01 6.43
N PHE A 567 16.72 40.13 5.43
CA PHE A 567 17.94 39.48 4.97
C PHE A 567 18.95 40.51 4.42
N THR A 568 18.50 41.44 3.57
CA THR A 568 19.38 42.42 2.92
C THR A 568 19.86 43.55 3.84
N ASN A 569 19.01 44.04 4.75
CA ASN A 569 19.32 45.22 5.55
C ASN A 569 19.76 44.91 6.99
N ILE A 570 19.56 43.70 7.47
CA ILE A 570 19.93 43.29 8.83
C ILE A 570 20.97 42.18 8.77
N VAL A 571 20.65 41.05 8.13
CA VAL A 571 21.51 39.86 8.16
C VAL A 571 22.85 40.13 7.43
N ILE A 572 22.82 40.62 6.18
CA ILE A 572 24.04 40.89 5.41
C ILE A 572 24.95 41.94 6.11
N PRO A 573 24.45 43.09 6.59
CA PRO A 573 25.28 44.06 7.30
C PRO A 573 25.84 43.52 8.62
N CYS A 574 25.08 42.72 9.38
CA CYS A 574 25.58 42.07 10.59
C CYS A 574 26.72 41.08 10.28
N PHE A 575 26.59 40.27 9.22
CA PHE A 575 27.67 39.39 8.78
C PHE A 575 28.91 40.17 8.33
N ALA A 576 28.73 41.27 7.59
CA ALA A 576 29.83 42.15 7.19
C ALA A 576 30.53 42.80 8.40
N LEU A 577 29.76 43.24 9.41
CA LEU A 577 30.29 43.80 10.65
C LEU A 577 31.07 42.75 11.45
N LEU A 578 30.55 41.53 11.57
CA LEU A 578 31.24 40.42 12.24
C LEU A 578 32.55 40.05 11.53
N ALA A 579 32.55 40.03 10.19
CA ALA A 579 33.77 39.82 9.41
C ALA A 579 34.79 40.94 9.62
N LEU A 580 34.36 42.20 9.66
CA LEU A 580 35.22 43.35 9.96
C LEU A 580 35.80 43.29 11.37
N ILE A 581 34.98 42.94 12.38
CA ILE A 581 35.45 42.72 13.75
C ILE A 581 36.46 41.57 13.78
N GLY A 582 36.18 40.46 13.10
CA GLY A 582 37.10 39.32 12.99
C GLY A 582 38.45 39.72 12.38
N CYS A 583 38.44 40.48 11.29
CA CYS A 583 39.63 41.05 10.65
C CYS A 583 40.38 42.02 11.58
N PHE A 584 39.67 42.87 12.32
CA PHE A 584 40.25 43.79 13.28
C PHE A 584 40.93 43.06 14.43
N VAL A 585 40.25 42.07 15.03
CA VAL A 585 40.79 41.23 16.10
C VAL A 585 42.03 40.47 15.63
N THR A 586 42.01 39.90 14.42
CA THR A 586 43.21 39.24 13.86
C THR A 586 44.36 40.22 13.61
N SER A 587 44.09 41.44 13.15
CA SER A 587 45.10 42.50 13.04
C SER A 587 45.67 42.91 14.39
N CYS A 588 44.83 43.09 15.43
CA CYS A 588 45.27 43.38 16.79
C CYS A 588 46.15 42.26 17.35
N ILE A 589 45.76 40.99 17.16
CA ILE A 589 46.57 39.83 17.57
C ILE A 589 47.91 39.80 16.83
N ARG A 590 47.95 40.12 15.52
CA ARG A 590 49.20 40.21 14.75
C ARG A 590 50.10 41.35 15.22
N LEU A 591 49.54 42.50 15.57
CA LEU A 591 50.27 43.64 16.14
C LEU A 591 50.81 43.31 17.54
N PHE A 592 50.03 42.64 18.39
CA PHE A 592 50.47 42.20 19.71
C PHE A 592 51.61 41.17 19.62
N LYS A 593 51.52 40.22 18.68
CA LYS A 593 52.62 39.27 18.39
C LYS A 593 53.87 39.95 17.82
N ARG A 594 53.75 41.04 17.05
CA ARG A 594 54.89 41.84 16.59
C ARG A 594 55.50 42.69 17.72
N GLY A 595 54.70 43.18 18.66
CA GLY A 595 55.16 43.94 19.83
C GLY A 595 55.96 43.11 20.84
N GLN A 596 55.73 41.79 20.93
CA GLN A 596 56.50 40.90 21.80
C GLN A 596 57.93 40.58 21.31
N TYR A 597 58.31 41.01 20.09
CA TYR A 597 59.67 40.78 19.56
C TYR A 597 60.59 42.01 19.64
N GLN A 598 60.19 43.12 20.29
CA GLN A 598 61.02 44.33 20.38
C GLN A 598 61.44 44.79 21.79
N ASN A 599 61.33 43.94 22.82
CA ASN A 599 61.90 44.27 24.13
C ASN A 599 62.94 43.24 24.59
N GLY A 600 64.20 43.61 24.37
CA GLY A 600 65.33 43.21 25.20
C GLY A 600 66.59 43.98 24.77
N PRO A 601 67.57 44.25 25.66
CA PRO A 601 67.60 44.09 27.13
C PRO A 601 68.09 45.37 27.87
N LEU A 602 68.31 45.22 29.19
CA LEU A 602 69.05 46.07 30.16
C LEU A 602 68.18 47.02 31.03
N LEU A 603 68.35 47.21 32.34
CA LEU A 603 69.16 46.61 33.43
C LEU A 603 68.77 47.31 34.76
N ARG A 604 68.92 46.57 35.88
CA ARG A 604 69.44 46.97 37.22
C ARG A 604 68.62 47.77 38.26
N THR A 605 68.82 47.29 39.51
CA THR A 605 68.73 47.90 40.86
C THR A 605 67.32 48.25 41.35
N TYR A 606 66.74 47.68 42.41
CA TYR A 606 67.23 47.16 43.70
C TYR A 606 66.63 45.79 44.06
#